data_AF-A0A525HLG4-F1
#
_entry.id   AF-A0A525HLG4-F1
#
_cell.length_a   1.000
_cell.length_b   1.000
_cell.length_c   1.000
_cell.angle_alpha   90.00
_cell.angle_beta   90.00
_cell.angle_gamma   90.00
#
_symmetry.space_group_name_H-M   'P 1'
#
loop_
_entity.id
_entity.type
_entity.pdbx_description
1 polymer ?
#
loop_
_entity_poly.entity_id
_entity_poly.type
_entity_poly.pdbx_seq_one_letter_code
_entity_poly.pdbx_strand_id
1 'polypeptide(L)'
;MANTIASTAAPGTPEPEHEATAFGIAAGGWVAIAMLVVFAIAIIAKVPAMIGRMLDGKIADIRQQLDTAKQLRAEAEALKAEYEAKARDADKEVEALRVSAAQQADEIVAKAKADATALIARHSAMAEEKIAAAERAVIAEIRATAADAATNAARALIAEKHNAGADKALVDKTIAALGRLN
;
A
#
# COMPACT_ATOMS: atom_id res chain seq x y z
N MET A 1 -28.80 119.36 -20.19
CA MET A 1 -27.73 119.50 -19.18
C MET A 1 -26.72 118.40 -19.48
N ALA A 2 -25.61 118.74 -20.14
CA ALA A 2 -24.26 118.90 -19.56
C ALA A 2 -23.71 117.57 -19.00
N ASN A 3 -22.51 117.06 -19.28
CA ASN A 3 -21.23 117.50 -19.89
C ASN A 3 -20.50 116.17 -20.28
N THR A 4 -19.68 116.05 -21.34
CA THR A 4 -18.22 116.34 -21.41
C THR A 4 -17.47 115.69 -20.23
N ILE A 5 -16.36 114.92 -20.35
CA ILE A 5 -15.01 115.35 -20.78
C ILE A 5 -14.09 114.15 -21.20
N ALA A 6 -13.32 114.37 -22.27
CA ALA A 6 -11.95 113.96 -22.66
C ALA A 6 -11.26 112.75 -21.96
N SER A 7 -10.71 111.77 -22.68
CA SER A 7 -9.54 111.76 -23.59
C SER A 7 -8.18 111.99 -22.90
N THR A 8 -7.34 110.95 -22.87
CA THR A 8 -5.99 110.98 -23.48
C THR A 8 -5.41 109.57 -23.58
N ALA A 9 -4.91 109.22 -24.78
CA ALA A 9 -4.11 108.04 -25.05
C ALA A 9 -2.63 108.45 -24.97
N ALA A 10 -1.82 107.68 -24.25
CA ALA A 10 -0.36 107.82 -24.24
C ALA A 10 0.26 106.76 -25.17
N PRO A 11 1.13 107.14 -26.14
CA PRO A 11 1.94 106.20 -26.90
C PRO A 11 3.21 105.87 -26.10
N GLY A 12 3.24 104.68 -25.50
CA GLY A 12 4.40 104.16 -24.78
C GLY A 12 5.36 103.41 -25.71
N THR A 13 6.56 103.97 -25.82
CA THR A 13 7.78 103.49 -26.47
C THR A 13 8.20 102.06 -26.08
N PRO A 14 8.99 101.33 -26.91
CA PRO A 14 9.57 100.05 -26.51
C PRO A 14 10.48 100.28 -25.30
N GLU A 15 10.07 99.76 -24.15
CA GLU A 15 10.87 99.90 -22.92
C GLU A 15 12.17 99.10 -23.08
N PRO A 16 13.34 99.71 -22.79
CA PRO A 16 14.59 98.98 -22.75
C PRO A 16 14.54 98.01 -21.57
N GLU A 17 14.55 96.73 -21.91
CA GLU A 17 14.67 95.62 -20.97
C GLU A 17 16.07 95.70 -20.34
N HIS A 18 16.20 96.50 -19.28
CA HIS A 18 17.39 96.47 -18.44
C HIS A 18 17.38 95.14 -17.69
N GLU A 19 17.86 94.09 -18.34
CA GLU A 19 18.28 92.87 -17.63
C GLU A 19 19.21 93.33 -16.50
N ALA A 20 18.84 93.00 -15.26
CA ALA A 20 19.68 93.25 -14.10
C ALA A 20 20.98 92.45 -14.28
N THR A 21 22.01 93.09 -14.85
CA THR A 21 23.33 92.51 -15.05
C THR A 21 24.18 92.80 -13.82
N ALA A 22 24.40 91.79 -12.97
CA ALA A 22 25.38 91.86 -11.90
C ALA A 22 26.72 91.28 -12.40
N PHE A 23 27.82 92.03 -12.28
CA PHE A 23 29.16 91.63 -12.74
C PHE A 23 29.26 91.30 -14.25
N GLY A 24 28.45 91.95 -15.11
CA GLY A 24 28.50 91.74 -16.57
C GLY A 24 27.82 90.46 -17.06
N ILE A 25 27.11 89.76 -16.18
CA ILE A 25 26.33 88.56 -16.50
C ILE A 25 24.85 88.90 -16.31
N ALA A 26 24.05 88.61 -17.34
CA ALA A 26 22.59 88.73 -17.31
C ALA A 26 21.96 87.86 -16.19
N ALA A 27 20.75 88.21 -15.76
CA ALA A 27 20.05 87.45 -14.71
C ALA A 27 19.93 85.96 -15.06
N GLY A 28 19.67 85.61 -16.33
CA GLY A 28 19.66 84.23 -16.82
C GLY A 28 21.01 83.51 -16.67
N GLY A 29 22.13 84.21 -16.77
CA GLY A 29 23.47 83.65 -16.60
C GLY A 29 23.77 83.28 -15.14
N TRP A 30 23.33 84.08 -14.18
CA TRP A 30 23.42 83.72 -12.74
C TRP A 30 22.55 82.51 -12.39
N VAL A 31 21.38 82.37 -12.99
CA VAL A 31 20.53 81.17 -12.86
C VAL A 31 21.21 79.94 -13.45
N ALA A 32 21.85 80.06 -14.61
CA ALA A 32 22.61 78.97 -15.22
C ALA A 32 23.79 78.53 -14.35
N ILE A 33 24.54 79.48 -13.76
CA ILE A 33 25.63 79.19 -12.82
C ILE A 33 25.09 78.49 -11.56
N ALA A 34 23.98 78.97 -10.99
CA ALA A 34 23.36 78.34 -9.83
C ALA A 34 22.91 76.90 -10.13
N MET A 35 22.31 76.65 -11.30
CA MET A 35 21.97 75.29 -11.76
C MET A 35 23.20 74.41 -11.91
N LEU A 36 24.29 74.94 -12.47
CA LEU A 36 25.54 74.22 -12.67
C LEU A 36 26.17 73.81 -11.32
N VAL A 37 26.15 74.71 -10.33
CA VAL A 37 26.58 74.40 -8.96
C VAL A 37 25.71 73.32 -8.32
N VAL A 38 24.38 73.36 -8.50
CA VAL A 38 23.46 72.32 -8.02
C VAL A 38 23.77 70.97 -8.67
N PHE A 39 23.99 70.92 -9.99
CA PHE A 39 24.38 69.68 -10.68
C PHE A 39 25.74 69.17 -10.22
N ALA A 40 26.73 70.06 -10.01
CA ALA A 40 28.04 69.67 -9.49
C ALA A 40 27.94 69.06 -8.09
N ILE A 41 27.15 69.67 -7.20
CA ILE A 41 26.88 69.14 -5.86
C ILE A 41 26.12 67.80 -5.96
N ALA A 42 25.13 67.67 -6.84
CA ALA A 42 24.38 66.42 -7.02
C ALA A 42 25.25 65.25 -7.52
N ILE A 43 26.23 65.54 -8.38
CA ILE A 43 27.20 64.57 -8.88
C ILE A 43 28.19 64.18 -7.77
N ILE A 44 28.73 65.16 -7.02
CA ILE A 44 29.66 64.91 -5.89
C ILE A 44 28.95 64.12 -4.77
N ALA A 45 27.70 64.46 -4.48
CA ALA A 45 26.83 63.76 -3.53
C ALA A 45 26.33 62.39 -4.07
N LYS A 46 26.72 61.99 -5.29
CA LYS A 46 26.44 60.68 -5.89
C LYS A 46 24.95 60.32 -5.99
N VAL A 47 24.09 61.33 -6.08
CA VAL A 47 22.64 61.15 -6.27
C VAL A 47 22.31 60.23 -7.46
N PRO A 48 22.89 60.40 -8.68
CA PRO A 48 22.60 59.51 -9.80
C PRO A 48 23.06 58.06 -9.55
N ALA A 49 24.17 57.87 -8.83
CA ALA A 49 24.67 56.53 -8.51
C ALA A 49 23.79 55.82 -7.47
N MET A 50 23.19 56.56 -6.53
CA MET A 50 22.23 56.01 -5.56
C MET A 50 20.95 55.52 -6.25
N ILE A 51 20.42 56.30 -7.19
CA ILE A 51 19.24 55.91 -7.98
C ILE A 51 19.53 54.67 -8.82
N GLY A 52 20.70 54.63 -9.48
CA GLY A 52 21.15 53.44 -10.24
C GLY A 52 21.21 52.20 -9.36
N ARG A 53 21.84 52.29 -8.18
CA ARG A 53 21.94 51.17 -7.22
C ARG A 53 20.58 50.69 -6.71
N MET A 54 19.63 51.59 -6.44
CA MET A 54 18.28 51.19 -6.02
C MET A 54 17.54 50.44 -7.13
N LEU A 55 17.71 50.87 -8.38
CA LEU A 55 17.10 50.22 -9.54
C LEU A 55 17.74 48.85 -9.80
N ASP A 56 19.07 48.76 -9.72
CA ASP A 56 19.81 47.50 -9.82
C ASP A 56 19.42 46.52 -8.70
N GLY A 57 19.24 47.01 -7.47
CA GLY A 57 18.72 46.21 -6.35
C GLY A 57 17.34 45.63 -6.65
N LYS A 58 16.41 46.44 -7.15
CA LYS A 58 15.08 45.95 -7.57
C LYS A 58 15.16 44.93 -8.70
N ILE A 59 16.05 45.12 -9.68
CA ILE A 59 16.26 44.16 -10.76
C ILE A 59 16.80 42.84 -10.22
N ALA A 60 17.75 42.88 -9.28
CA ALA A 60 18.29 41.70 -8.63
C ALA A 60 17.22 40.95 -7.84
N ASP A 61 16.39 41.65 -7.06
CA ASP A 61 15.29 41.05 -6.30
C ASP A 61 14.27 40.38 -7.23
N ILE A 62 13.88 41.04 -8.33
CA ILE A 62 12.95 40.48 -9.31
C ILE A 62 13.54 39.24 -9.99
N ARG A 63 14.83 39.27 -10.34
CA ARG A 63 15.53 38.11 -10.91
C ARG A 63 15.53 36.95 -9.93
N GLN A 64 15.87 37.19 -8.68
CA GLN A 64 15.85 36.17 -7.63
C GLN A 64 14.45 35.56 -7.47
N GLN A 65 13.40 36.38 -7.40
CA GLN A 65 12.02 35.90 -7.31
C GLN A 65 11.60 35.08 -8.54
N LEU A 66 11.98 35.51 -9.75
CA LEU A 66 11.74 34.76 -10.99
C LEU A 66 12.45 33.41 -11.00
N ASP A 67 13.69 33.35 -10.52
CA ASP A 67 14.46 32.11 -10.48
C ASP A 67 13.92 31.16 -9.40
N THR A 68 13.55 31.67 -8.22
CA THR A 68 12.84 30.87 -7.20
C THR A 68 11.50 30.35 -7.73
N ALA A 69 10.73 31.16 -8.46
CA ALA A 69 9.46 30.73 -9.03
C ALA A 69 9.64 29.65 -10.12
N LYS A 70 10.67 29.78 -10.97
CA LYS A 70 11.02 28.74 -11.95
C LYS A 70 11.44 27.44 -11.26
N GLN A 71 12.26 27.54 -10.21
CA GLN A 71 12.68 26.38 -9.43
C GLN A 71 11.48 25.69 -8.78
N LEU A 72 10.60 26.45 -8.13
CA LEU A 72 9.39 25.90 -7.50
C LEU A 72 8.48 25.22 -8.53
N ARG A 73 8.36 25.80 -9.74
CA ARG A 73 7.63 25.18 -10.84
C ARG A 73 8.28 23.88 -11.29
N ALA A 74 9.60 23.85 -11.45
CA ALA A 74 10.33 22.65 -11.83
C ALA A 74 10.19 21.54 -10.77
N GLU A 75 10.25 21.89 -9.49
CA GLU A 75 10.02 20.96 -8.37
C GLU A 75 8.57 20.44 -8.38
N ALA A 76 7.58 21.30 -8.64
CA ALA A 76 6.17 20.88 -8.75
C ALA A 76 5.93 19.96 -9.96
N GLU A 77 6.54 20.25 -11.12
CA GLU A 77 6.46 19.41 -12.31
C GLU A 77 7.15 18.05 -12.08
N ALA A 78 8.31 18.03 -11.43
CA ALA A 78 9.01 16.81 -11.04
C ALA A 78 8.18 15.97 -10.06
N LEU A 79 7.61 16.60 -9.04
CA LEU A 79 6.76 15.94 -8.05
C LEU A 79 5.52 15.34 -8.71
N LYS A 80 4.87 16.09 -9.61
CA LYS A 80 3.72 15.58 -10.38
C LYS A 80 4.10 14.34 -11.19
N ALA A 81 5.23 14.38 -11.90
CA ALA A 81 5.71 13.24 -12.68
C ALA A 81 6.00 12.02 -11.79
N GLU A 82 6.58 12.23 -10.60
CA GLU A 82 6.83 11.16 -9.63
C GLU A 82 5.52 10.53 -9.13
N TYR A 83 4.51 11.33 -8.80
CA TYR A 83 3.20 10.82 -8.38
C TYR A 83 2.46 10.11 -9.51
N GLU A 84 2.52 10.60 -10.75
CA GLU A 84 1.93 9.92 -11.91
C GLU A 84 2.62 8.56 -12.17
N ALA A 85 3.95 8.49 -12.04
CA ALA A 85 4.69 7.24 -12.13
C ALA A 85 4.30 6.27 -11.01
N LYS A 86 4.28 6.75 -9.75
CA LYS A 86 3.86 5.97 -8.58
C LYS A 86 2.43 5.45 -8.71
N ALA A 87 1.50 6.26 -9.21
CA ALA A 87 0.12 5.83 -9.43
C ALA A 87 0.05 4.69 -10.46
N ARG A 88 0.74 4.83 -11.60
CA ARG A 88 0.81 3.78 -12.63
C ARG A 88 1.45 2.49 -12.11
N ASP A 89 2.48 2.59 -11.30
CA ASP A 89 3.14 1.41 -10.74
C ASP A 89 2.30 0.76 -9.65
N ALA A 90 1.59 1.54 -8.83
CA ALA A 90 0.61 1.02 -7.87
C ALA A 90 -0.52 0.24 -8.57
N ASP A 91 -1.06 0.76 -9.69
CA ASP A 91 -2.09 0.04 -10.46
C ASP A 91 -1.57 -1.32 -10.98
N LYS A 92 -0.32 -1.36 -11.48
CA LYS A 92 0.30 -2.63 -11.90
C LYS A 92 0.52 -3.58 -10.73
N GLU A 93 0.95 -3.06 -9.58
CA GLU A 93 1.18 -3.85 -8.37
C GLU A 93 -0.13 -4.45 -7.85
N VAL A 94 -1.23 -3.68 -7.88
CA VAL A 94 -2.56 -4.17 -7.50
C VAL A 94 -3.03 -5.28 -8.44
N GLU A 95 -2.85 -5.14 -9.74
CA GLU A 95 -3.21 -6.19 -10.70
C GLU A 95 -2.33 -7.44 -10.53
N ALA A 96 -1.01 -7.27 -10.32
CA ALA A 96 -0.12 -8.40 -10.01
C ALA A 96 -0.54 -9.10 -8.70
N LEU A 97 -0.90 -8.33 -7.68
CA LEU A 97 -1.38 -8.86 -6.39
C LEU A 97 -2.70 -9.63 -6.57
N ARG A 98 -3.64 -9.12 -7.38
CA ARG A 98 -4.90 -9.80 -7.69
C ARG A 98 -4.66 -11.13 -8.40
N VAL A 99 -3.80 -11.15 -9.41
CA VAL A 99 -3.46 -12.38 -10.14
C VAL A 99 -2.81 -13.40 -9.20
N SER A 100 -1.82 -12.96 -8.40
CA SER A 100 -1.17 -13.83 -7.41
C SER A 100 -2.15 -14.36 -6.37
N ALA A 101 -3.07 -13.52 -5.88
CA ALA A 101 -4.07 -13.93 -4.90
C ALA A 101 -5.06 -14.96 -5.49
N ALA A 102 -5.47 -14.78 -6.75
CA ALA A 102 -6.33 -15.74 -7.43
C ALA A 102 -5.61 -17.10 -7.61
N GLN A 103 -4.36 -17.09 -8.05
CA GLN A 103 -3.55 -18.31 -8.18
C GLN A 103 -3.37 -19.04 -6.84
N GLN A 104 -3.04 -18.30 -5.78
CA GLN A 104 -2.92 -18.88 -4.43
C GLN A 104 -4.25 -19.44 -3.92
N ALA A 105 -5.37 -18.78 -4.20
CA ALA A 105 -6.70 -19.28 -3.83
C ALA A 105 -7.01 -20.61 -4.56
N ASP A 106 -6.72 -20.69 -5.86
CA ASP A 106 -6.91 -21.91 -6.65
C ASP A 106 -6.02 -23.05 -6.15
N GLU A 107 -4.76 -22.77 -5.81
CA GLU A 107 -3.84 -23.74 -5.22
C GLU A 107 -4.33 -24.25 -3.85
N ILE A 108 -4.82 -23.36 -2.99
CA ILE A 108 -5.40 -23.73 -1.69
C ILE A 108 -6.62 -24.62 -1.88
N VAL A 109 -7.50 -24.28 -2.81
CA VAL A 109 -8.70 -25.10 -3.11
C VAL A 109 -8.30 -26.46 -3.66
N ALA A 110 -7.34 -26.52 -4.59
CA ALA A 110 -6.85 -27.77 -5.15
C ALA A 110 -6.23 -28.66 -4.06
N LYS A 111 -5.39 -28.09 -3.19
CA LYS A 111 -4.79 -28.80 -2.07
C LYS A 111 -5.84 -29.28 -1.07
N ALA A 112 -6.79 -28.43 -0.70
CA ALA A 112 -7.88 -28.80 0.21
C ALA A 112 -8.73 -29.95 -0.34
N LYS A 113 -9.01 -29.97 -1.65
CA LYS A 113 -9.70 -31.09 -2.30
C LYS A 113 -8.88 -32.37 -2.27
N ALA A 114 -7.58 -32.30 -2.54
CA ALA A 114 -6.68 -33.45 -2.48
C ALA A 114 -6.60 -34.01 -1.05
N ASP A 115 -6.42 -33.15 -0.05
CA ASP A 115 -6.34 -33.52 1.36
C ASP A 115 -7.67 -34.11 1.85
N ALA A 116 -8.81 -33.53 1.46
CA ALA A 116 -10.13 -34.06 1.78
C ALA A 116 -10.36 -35.45 1.17
N THR A 117 -9.95 -35.65 -0.09
CA THR A 117 -10.03 -36.96 -0.77
C THR A 117 -9.16 -38.00 -0.07
N ALA A 118 -7.93 -37.63 0.30
CA ALA A 118 -7.02 -38.51 1.04
C ALA A 118 -7.56 -38.86 2.43
N LEU A 119 -8.17 -37.89 3.12
CA LEU A 119 -8.83 -38.10 4.41
C LEU A 119 -9.98 -39.09 4.26
N ILE A 120 -10.88 -38.89 3.29
CA ILE A 120 -12.02 -39.79 3.04
C ILE A 120 -11.52 -41.21 2.73
N ALA A 121 -10.53 -41.35 1.85
CA ALA A 121 -9.96 -42.65 1.50
C ALA A 121 -9.40 -43.37 2.74
N ARG A 122 -8.65 -42.66 3.59
CA ARG A 122 -8.13 -43.21 4.85
C ARG A 122 -9.25 -43.60 5.82
N HIS A 123 -10.30 -42.80 5.93
CA HIS A 123 -11.47 -43.11 6.75
C HIS A 123 -12.23 -44.33 6.25
N SER A 124 -12.39 -44.49 4.92
CA SER A 124 -12.99 -45.70 4.33
C SER A 124 -12.16 -46.94 4.67
N ALA A 125 -10.84 -46.88 4.45
CA ALA A 125 -9.94 -48.00 4.74
C ALA A 125 -9.99 -48.40 6.22
N MET A 126 -10.01 -47.44 7.15
CA MET A 126 -10.15 -47.73 8.58
C MET A 126 -11.52 -48.35 8.93
N ALA A 127 -12.59 -47.94 8.25
CA ALA A 127 -13.91 -48.51 8.45
C ALA A 127 -13.98 -49.95 7.92
N GLU A 128 -13.44 -50.19 6.73
CA GLU A 128 -13.33 -51.52 6.11
C GLU A 128 -12.49 -52.47 6.97
N GLU A 129 -11.35 -52.01 7.51
CA GLU A 129 -10.53 -52.81 8.41
C GLU A 129 -11.27 -53.17 9.71
N LYS A 130 -12.02 -52.22 10.28
CA LYS A 130 -12.85 -52.47 11.47
C LYS A 130 -13.98 -53.47 11.19
N ILE A 131 -14.63 -53.37 10.04
CA ILE A 131 -15.67 -54.31 9.62
C ILE A 131 -15.05 -55.71 9.47
N ALA A 132 -13.93 -55.82 8.75
CA ALA A 132 -13.25 -57.10 8.57
C ALA A 132 -12.78 -57.72 9.89
N ALA A 133 -12.30 -56.90 10.83
CA ALA A 133 -11.94 -57.36 12.17
C ALA A 133 -13.17 -57.84 12.97
N ALA A 134 -14.29 -57.11 12.91
CA ALA A 134 -15.54 -57.50 13.55
C ALA A 134 -16.11 -58.79 12.96
N GLU A 135 -16.10 -58.95 11.64
CA GLU A 135 -16.54 -60.18 10.96
C GLU A 135 -15.73 -61.40 11.41
N ARG A 136 -14.39 -61.26 11.49
CA ARG A 136 -13.52 -62.34 12.00
C ARG A 136 -13.85 -62.70 13.45
N ALA A 137 -14.11 -61.71 14.29
CA ALA A 137 -14.50 -61.92 15.68
C ALA A 137 -15.86 -62.65 15.78
N VAL A 138 -16.86 -62.23 15.02
CA VAL A 138 -18.20 -62.86 14.98
C VAL A 138 -18.12 -64.31 14.48
N ILE A 139 -17.33 -64.58 13.44
CA ILE A 139 -17.13 -65.95 12.95
C ILE A 139 -16.50 -66.84 14.03
N ALA A 140 -15.50 -66.32 14.75
CA ALA A 140 -14.87 -67.05 15.86
C ALA A 140 -15.88 -67.33 16.99
N GLU A 141 -16.73 -66.35 17.32
CA GLU A 141 -17.77 -66.48 18.35
C GLU A 141 -18.87 -67.49 17.98
N ILE A 142 -19.34 -67.48 16.72
CA ILE A 142 -20.30 -68.47 16.21
C ILE A 142 -19.70 -69.88 16.28
N ARG A 143 -18.42 -70.05 15.90
CA ARG A 143 -17.74 -71.34 15.97
C ARG A 143 -17.61 -71.84 17.41
N ALA A 144 -17.25 -70.96 18.35
CA ALA A 144 -17.17 -71.29 19.76
C ALA A 144 -18.54 -71.71 20.30
N THR A 145 -19.60 -70.93 20.02
CA THR A 145 -20.97 -71.24 20.45
C THR A 145 -21.49 -72.55 19.87
N ALA A 146 -21.19 -72.82 18.58
CA ALA A 146 -21.55 -74.09 17.95
C ALA A 146 -20.79 -75.27 18.57
N ALA A 147 -19.50 -75.12 18.87
CA ALA A 147 -18.72 -76.14 19.56
C ALA A 147 -19.26 -76.40 20.97
N ASP A 148 -19.60 -75.36 21.73
CA ASP A 148 -20.19 -75.49 23.06
C ASP A 148 -21.56 -76.20 23.01
N ALA A 149 -22.42 -75.82 22.06
CA ALA A 149 -23.71 -76.46 21.85
C ALA A 149 -23.55 -77.95 21.49
N ALA A 150 -22.63 -78.28 20.58
CA ALA A 150 -22.32 -79.66 20.20
C ALA A 150 -21.78 -80.47 21.38
N THR A 151 -20.88 -79.88 22.19
CA THR A 151 -20.29 -80.54 23.36
C THR A 151 -21.34 -80.79 24.44
N ASN A 152 -22.25 -79.84 24.65
CA ASN A 152 -23.36 -80.00 25.58
C ASN A 152 -24.36 -81.06 25.12
N ALA A 153 -24.70 -81.10 23.83
CA ALA A 153 -25.55 -82.13 23.26
C ALA A 153 -24.89 -83.52 23.36
N ALA A 154 -23.61 -83.63 23.06
CA ALA A 154 -22.84 -84.87 23.23
C ALA A 154 -22.82 -85.32 24.71
N ARG A 155 -22.62 -84.39 25.66
CA ARG A 155 -22.67 -84.69 27.10
C ARG A 155 -24.03 -85.22 27.52
N ALA A 156 -25.13 -84.62 27.06
CA ALA A 156 -26.48 -85.09 27.34
C ALA A 156 -26.74 -86.48 26.77
N LEU A 157 -26.32 -86.72 25.51
CA LEU A 157 -26.51 -88.01 24.84
C LEU A 157 -25.67 -89.13 25.48
N ILE A 158 -24.45 -88.81 25.92
CA ILE A 158 -23.63 -89.72 26.72
C ILE A 158 -24.37 -90.02 28.02
N ALA A 159 -24.81 -89.03 28.78
CA ALA A 159 -25.51 -89.25 30.06
C ALA A 159 -26.77 -90.12 29.92
N GLU A 160 -27.52 -89.98 28.82
CA GLU A 160 -28.71 -90.81 28.54
C GLU A 160 -28.35 -92.25 28.14
N LYS A 161 -27.27 -92.46 27.39
CA LYS A 161 -26.84 -93.78 26.91
C LYS A 161 -25.87 -94.50 27.86
N HIS A 162 -25.36 -93.82 28.88
CA HIS A 162 -24.42 -94.37 29.85
C HIS A 162 -25.18 -95.24 30.87
N ASN A 163 -24.95 -96.54 30.79
CA ASN A 163 -25.49 -97.54 31.73
C ASN A 163 -24.37 -98.49 32.18
N ALA A 164 -24.65 -99.31 33.19
CA ALA A 164 -23.66 -100.22 33.78
C ALA A 164 -23.02 -101.20 32.76
N GLY A 165 -23.68 -101.47 31.63
CA GLY A 165 -23.11 -102.28 30.54
C GLY A 165 -22.07 -101.53 29.71
N ALA A 166 -22.29 -100.24 29.45
CA ALA A 166 -21.33 -99.36 28.78
C ALA A 166 -20.08 -99.11 29.64
N ASP A 167 -20.27 -98.95 30.96
CA ASP A 167 -19.17 -98.81 31.94
C ASP A 167 -18.24 -100.02 31.92
N LYS A 168 -18.81 -101.23 31.98
CA LYS A 168 -18.02 -102.47 31.94
C LYS A 168 -17.22 -102.60 30.64
N ALA A 169 -17.83 -102.29 29.50
CA ALA A 169 -17.14 -102.32 28.21
C ALA A 169 -16.00 -101.28 28.10
N LEU A 170 -16.16 -100.09 28.70
CA LEU A 170 -15.11 -99.06 28.78
C LEU A 170 -13.95 -99.48 29.70
N VAL A 171 -14.26 -100.12 30.83
CA VAL A 171 -13.27 -100.68 31.76
C VAL A 171 -12.51 -101.83 31.10
N ASP A 172 -13.19 -102.77 30.47
CA ASP A 172 -12.54 -103.88 29.76
C ASP A 172 -11.65 -103.36 28.60
N LYS A 173 -12.09 -102.32 27.88
CA LYS A 173 -11.31 -101.70 26.81
C LYS A 173 -10.09 -100.92 27.33
N THR A 174 -10.21 -100.22 28.45
CA THR A 174 -9.05 -99.53 29.08
C THR A 174 -8.08 -100.53 29.69
N ILE A 175 -8.55 -101.59 30.35
CA ILE A 175 -7.71 -102.71 30.82
C ILE A 175 -6.99 -103.37 29.64
N ALA A 176 -7.68 -103.64 28.54
CA ALA A 176 -7.07 -104.22 27.33
C ALA A 176 -6.14 -103.26 26.57
N ALA A 177 -6.27 -101.93 26.75
CA ALA A 177 -5.35 -100.94 26.19
C ALA A 177 -4.09 -100.80 27.05
N LEU A 178 -4.24 -100.77 28.38
CA LEU A 178 -3.13 -100.76 29.33
C LEU A 178 -2.34 -102.07 29.30
N GLY A 179 -3.01 -103.21 29.12
CA GLY A 179 -2.38 -104.52 28.92
C GLY A 179 -1.67 -104.70 27.58
N ARG A 180 -1.81 -103.75 26.64
CA ARG A 180 -1.18 -103.74 25.30
C ARG A 180 0.03 -102.81 25.20
N LEU A 181 0.35 -102.09 26.28
CA LEU A 181 1.48 -101.16 26.38
C LEU A 181 2.73 -101.78 27.03
N ASN A 182 2.74 -103.09 27.23
CA ASN A 182 3.92 -103.95 27.37
C ASN A 182 4.04 -104.87 26.15
#